data_AF-A0A124HGZ9-F1
#
_entry.id   AF-A0A124HGZ9-F1
#
_cell.length_a   1.000
_cell.length_b   1.000
_cell.length_c   1.000
_cell.angle_alpha   90.00
_cell.angle_beta   90.00
_cell.angle_gamma   90.00
#
_symmetry.space_group_name_H-M   'P 1'
#
loop_
_entity.id
_entity.type
_entity.pdbx_description
1 polymer ?
#
loop_
_entity_poly.entity_id
_entity_poly.type
_entity_poly.pdbx_seq_one_letter_code
_entity_poly.pdbx_strand_id
1 'polypeptide(L)'
;MTWRYDVYVCPDSDALSHGLYCHDRMEKAEGTFLDYGYRDAFRLAHDQAEESGHAAVWTTSPHTGNTVLSYQHIRGGGPCETCPPKVRGRGPWTTHVLGDQFMCANCATQARRRVAADRLWSEDECPWYWPVLDRALKD
;
A
#
# COMPACT_ATOMS: atom_id res chain seq x y z
N MET A 1 -3.18 25.65 -1.29
CA MET A 1 -2.83 24.67 -0.23
C MET A 1 -2.78 23.33 -0.92
N THR A 2 -1.66 22.63 -0.82
CA THR A 2 -1.32 21.55 -1.74
C THR A 2 -0.90 20.31 -0.97
N TRP A 3 -1.50 19.17 -1.30
CA TRP A 3 -1.13 17.89 -0.73
C TRP A 3 0.28 17.51 -1.14
N ARG A 4 1.05 16.99 -0.18
CA ARG A 4 2.42 16.54 -0.38
C ARG A 4 2.47 15.02 -0.35
N TYR A 5 3.26 14.43 -1.24
CA TYR A 5 3.51 13.00 -1.33
C TYR A 5 5.02 12.78 -1.43
N ASP A 6 5.57 12.05 -0.48
CA ASP A 6 6.99 11.73 -0.40
C ASP A 6 7.19 10.22 -0.59
N VAL A 7 8.11 9.87 -1.48
CA VAL A 7 8.50 8.48 -1.71
C VAL A 7 9.72 8.15 -0.88
N TYR A 8 9.61 7.07 -0.11
CA TYR A 8 10.66 6.53 0.71
C TYR A 8 10.99 5.12 0.24
N VAL A 9 12.27 4.77 0.24
CA VAL A 9 12.80 3.49 -0.22
C VAL A 9 13.69 2.91 0.86
N CYS A 10 13.59 1.60 1.08
CA CYS A 10 14.51 0.95 1.99
C CYS A 10 15.84 0.67 1.26
N PRO A 11 16.99 1.17 1.76
CA PRO A 11 18.28 0.95 1.12
C PRO A 11 18.83 -0.46 1.36
N ASP A 12 18.21 -1.24 2.26
CA ASP A 12 18.66 -2.58 2.60
C ASP A 12 18.26 -3.58 1.50
N SER A 13 19.25 -4.26 0.92
CA SER A 13 19.03 -5.30 -0.09
C SER A 13 18.19 -6.48 0.42
N ASP A 14 18.08 -6.65 1.74
CA ASP A 14 17.24 -7.67 2.38
C ASP A 14 15.92 -7.08 2.92
N ALA A 15 15.40 -6.00 2.31
CA ALA A 15 14.15 -5.36 2.69
C ALA A 15 12.96 -6.33 2.88
N LEU A 16 12.99 -7.47 2.19
CA LEU A 16 12.02 -8.55 2.30
C LEU A 16 11.98 -9.21 3.68
N SER A 17 13.10 -9.26 4.40
CA SER A 17 13.25 -9.98 5.68
C SER A 17 12.73 -9.18 6.87
N HIS A 18 12.89 -7.86 6.85
CA HIS A 18 12.37 -6.97 7.89
C HIS A 18 10.98 -6.40 7.56
N GLY A 19 10.52 -6.45 6.31
CA GLY A 19 9.11 -6.25 5.95
C GLY A 19 8.51 -4.95 6.52
N LEU A 20 7.50 -5.06 7.40
CA LEU A 20 6.84 -3.91 8.04
C LEU A 20 7.76 -3.07 8.95
N TYR A 21 8.90 -3.62 9.37
CA TYR A 21 9.83 -2.96 10.30
C TYR A 21 10.87 -2.07 9.59
N CYS A 22 10.67 -1.74 8.31
CA CYS A 22 11.58 -0.86 7.57
C CYS A 22 11.44 0.62 7.92
N HIS A 23 10.38 1.02 8.63
CA HIS A 23 9.94 2.42 8.69
C HIS A 23 11.07 3.41 9.07
N ASP A 24 11.84 3.10 10.11
CA ASP A 24 12.93 3.97 10.59
C ASP A 24 14.20 3.95 9.71
N ARG A 25 14.24 3.06 8.71
CA ARG A 25 15.39 2.83 7.83
C ARG A 25 15.17 3.32 6.41
N MET A 26 13.97 3.81 6.09
CA MET A 26 13.67 4.23 4.74
C MET A 26 14.27 5.61 4.47
N GLU A 27 14.94 5.73 3.33
CA GLU A 27 15.51 6.98 2.85
C GLU A 27 14.60 7.58 1.78
N LYS A 28 14.60 8.91 1.68
CA LYS A 28 13.78 9.59 0.68
C LYS A 28 14.40 9.35 -0.70
N ALA A 29 13.66 8.73 -1.62
CA ALA A 29 14.19 8.30 -2.91
C ALA A 29 14.45 9.48 -3.86
N GLU A 30 13.46 10.37 -4.02
CA GLU A 30 13.61 11.59 -4.81
C GLU A 30 12.46 12.58 -4.55
N GLY A 31 12.78 13.88 -4.59
CA GLY A 31 11.81 14.95 -4.78
C GLY A 31 10.68 15.02 -3.76
N THR A 32 9.68 15.84 -4.05
CA THR A 32 8.41 15.90 -3.33
C THR A 32 7.33 16.05 -4.39
N PHE A 33 6.37 15.15 -4.44
CA PHE A 33 5.25 15.24 -5.38
C PHE A 33 4.12 16.05 -4.74
N LEU A 34 3.45 16.86 -5.55
CA LEU A 34 2.43 17.80 -5.11
C LEU A 34 1.13 17.60 -5.89
N ASP A 35 -0.03 17.66 -5.21
CA ASP A 35 -1.39 17.58 -5.76
C ASP A 35 -1.54 16.54 -6.91
N TYR A 36 -1.35 16.98 -8.16
CA TYR A 36 -1.47 16.18 -9.38
C TYR A 36 -0.39 15.10 -9.53
N GLY A 37 0.75 15.23 -8.85
CA GLY A 37 1.86 14.27 -8.89
C GLY A 37 1.66 13.04 -8.01
N TYR A 38 0.52 12.89 -7.31
CA TYR A 38 0.32 11.75 -6.41
C TYR A 38 0.41 10.40 -7.14
N ARG A 39 -0.09 10.30 -8.39
CA ARG A 39 0.00 9.07 -9.19
C ARG A 39 1.45 8.71 -9.50
N ASP A 40 2.25 9.71 -9.84
CA ASP A 40 3.68 9.53 -10.14
C ASP A 40 4.45 9.08 -8.90
N ALA A 41 4.10 9.60 -7.71
CA ALA A 41 4.67 9.13 -6.45
C ALA A 41 4.39 7.63 -6.21
N PHE A 42 3.17 7.17 -6.50
CA PHE A 42 2.78 5.76 -6.32
C PHE A 42 3.48 4.85 -7.34
N ARG A 43 3.59 5.28 -8.60
CA ARG A 43 4.36 4.56 -9.62
C ARG A 43 5.83 4.46 -9.25
N LEU A 44 6.45 5.59 -8.89
CA LEU A 44 7.84 5.63 -8.48
C LEU A 44 8.08 4.71 -7.28
N ALA A 45 7.22 4.75 -6.27
CA ALA A 45 7.34 3.84 -5.13
C ALA A 45 7.25 2.36 -5.58
N HIS A 46 6.30 2.02 -6.45
CA HIS A 46 6.18 0.65 -6.96
C HIS A 46 7.46 0.20 -7.68
N ASP A 47 7.94 1.00 -8.63
CA ASP A 47 9.13 0.67 -9.43
C ASP A 47 10.38 0.55 -8.54
N GLN A 48 10.57 1.50 -7.62
CA GLN A 48 11.67 1.46 -6.66
C GLN A 48 11.60 0.23 -5.75
N ALA A 49 10.41 -0.19 -5.32
CA ALA A 49 10.23 -1.38 -4.50
C ALA A 49 10.49 -2.68 -5.27
N GLU A 50 10.22 -2.74 -6.58
CA GLU A 50 10.60 -3.89 -7.40
C GLU A 50 12.12 -4.02 -7.56
N GLU A 51 12.85 -2.90 -7.58
CA GLU A 51 14.31 -2.88 -7.62
C GLU A 51 14.94 -3.18 -6.25
N SER A 52 14.60 -2.37 -5.24
CA SER A 52 15.20 -2.34 -3.89
C SER A 52 14.55 -3.30 -2.88
N GLY A 53 13.35 -3.80 -3.17
CA GLY A 53 12.61 -4.73 -2.32
C GLY A 53 11.51 -4.08 -1.46
N HIS A 54 11.59 -2.78 -1.14
CA HIS A 54 10.55 -2.09 -0.38
C HIS A 54 10.56 -0.55 -0.55
N ALA A 55 9.40 0.01 -0.84
CA ALA A 55 9.15 1.45 -0.86
C ALA A 55 7.77 1.81 -0.30
N ALA A 56 7.58 3.07 0.05
CA ALA A 56 6.36 3.61 0.64
C ALA A 56 6.11 5.06 0.22
N VAL A 57 4.84 5.46 0.21
CA VAL A 57 4.40 6.83 -0.03
C VAL A 57 3.76 7.39 1.23
N TRP A 58 4.34 8.45 1.76
CA TRP A 58 3.77 9.22 2.86
C TRP A 58 3.11 10.47 2.31
N THR A 59 1.89 10.76 2.76
CA THR A 59 1.16 11.96 2.37
C THR A 59 0.98 12.91 3.54
N THR A 60 1.17 14.21 3.30
CA THR A 60 1.01 15.26 4.30
C THR A 60 -0.16 16.17 3.93
N SER A 61 -1.13 16.29 4.85
CA SER A 61 -2.29 17.18 4.71
C SER A 61 -1.87 18.64 4.80
N PRO A 62 -2.25 19.50 3.84
CA PRO A 62 -1.93 20.92 3.91
C PRO A 62 -2.79 21.68 4.93
N HIS A 63 -3.84 21.05 5.46
CA HIS A 63 -4.76 21.68 6.41
C HIS A 63 -4.33 21.45 7.87
N THR A 64 -3.80 20.26 8.16
CA THR A 64 -3.45 19.86 9.53
C THR A 64 -1.95 19.64 9.73
N GLY A 65 -1.18 19.51 8.66
CA GLY A 65 0.23 19.09 8.73
C GLY A 65 0.43 17.61 9.07
N ASN A 66 -0.65 16.85 9.25
CA ASN A 66 -0.56 15.43 9.60
C ASN A 66 -0.02 14.63 8.41
N THR A 67 0.94 13.75 8.71
CA THR A 67 1.54 12.85 7.73
C THR A 67 1.08 11.42 7.99
N VAL A 68 0.60 10.74 6.95
CA VAL A 68 0.08 9.37 7.03
C VAL A 68 0.65 8.50 5.91
N LEU A 69 0.78 7.21 6.17
CA LEU A 69 1.17 6.23 5.17
C LEU A 69 0.01 6.03 4.20
N SER A 70 0.24 6.33 2.93
CA SER A 70 -0.80 6.27 1.88
C SER A 70 -0.63 5.08 0.94
N TYR A 71 0.57 4.52 0.85
CA TYR A 71 0.87 3.32 0.08
C TYR A 71 2.17 2.71 0.57
N GLN A 72 2.26 1.38 0.51
CA GLN A 72 3.53 0.69 0.69
C GLN A 72 3.58 -0.57 -0.17
N HIS A 73 4.75 -0.84 -0.73
CA HIS A 73 5.02 -1.98 -1.60
C HIS A 73 6.24 -2.74 -1.10
N ILE A 74 6.10 -4.04 -0.96
CA ILE A 74 7.19 -4.98 -0.69
C ILE A 74 7.21 -5.94 -1.87
N ARG A 75 8.37 -6.13 -2.50
CA ARG A 75 8.49 -7.05 -3.64
C ARG A 75 8.01 -8.45 -3.26
N GLY A 76 7.12 -9.03 -4.06
CA GLY A 76 6.46 -10.30 -3.74
C GLY A 76 5.38 -10.23 -2.64
N GLY A 77 5.00 -9.03 -2.21
CA GLY A 77 3.93 -8.75 -1.26
C GLY A 77 4.36 -8.80 0.21
N GLY A 78 3.70 -7.98 1.04
CA GLY A 78 3.88 -8.00 2.49
C GLY A 78 3.16 -9.18 3.15
N PRO A 79 3.53 -9.50 4.41
CA PRO A 79 2.87 -10.57 5.16
C PRO A 79 1.39 -10.24 5.37
N CYS A 80 0.50 -11.19 5.12
CA CYS A 80 -0.93 -10.97 5.28
C CYS A 80 -1.28 -10.71 6.75
N GLU A 81 -1.88 -9.56 7.01
CA GLU A 81 -2.24 -9.10 8.37
C GLU A 81 -3.58 -9.66 8.85
N THR A 82 -4.34 -10.26 7.94
CA THR A 82 -5.63 -10.91 8.23
C THR A 82 -5.48 -12.41 8.52
N CYS A 83 -4.38 -13.04 8.10
CA CYS A 83 -4.19 -14.47 8.32
C CYS A 83 -3.90 -14.76 9.81
N PRO A 84 -4.39 -15.90 10.34
CA PRO A 84 -3.98 -16.34 11.66
C PRO A 84 -2.46 -16.65 11.69
N PRO A 85 -1.79 -16.57 12.85
CA PRO A 85 -0.31 -16.59 12.96
C PRO A 85 0.41 -17.79 12.31
N LYS A 86 -0.32 -18.90 12.10
CA LYS A 86 0.21 -20.16 11.52
C LYS A 86 0.10 -20.23 10.00
N VAL A 87 -0.66 -19.34 9.37
CA VAL A 87 -0.81 -19.27 7.91
C VAL A 87 -0.12 -18.00 7.43
N ARG A 88 1.00 -18.13 6.72
CA ARG A 88 1.72 -16.97 6.19
C ARG A 88 1.49 -16.84 4.68
N GLY A 89 0.35 -16.29 4.31
CA GLY A 89 0.16 -15.75 2.96
C GLY A 89 0.88 -14.40 2.83
N ARG A 90 1.27 -14.04 1.60
CA ARG A 90 1.73 -12.69 1.24
C ARG A 90 0.81 -12.09 0.18
N GLY A 91 0.78 -10.77 0.09
CA GLY A 91 0.04 -10.08 -0.96
C GLY A 91 0.24 -8.58 -0.96
N PRO A 92 -0.45 -7.85 -1.83
CA PRO A 92 -0.30 -6.41 -1.96
C PRO A 92 -0.94 -5.67 -0.79
N TRP A 93 -0.50 -4.42 -0.61
CA TRP A 93 -1.17 -3.49 0.28
C TRP A 93 -2.52 -3.12 -0.32
N THR A 94 -3.58 -3.45 0.39
CA THR A 94 -4.96 -3.43 -0.09
C THR A 94 -5.77 -2.48 0.78
N THR A 95 -6.69 -1.72 0.18
CA THR A 95 -7.72 -1.06 0.99
C THR A 95 -8.55 -2.12 1.71
N HIS A 96 -9.01 -1.81 2.93
CA HIS A 96 -9.89 -2.69 3.68
C HIS A 96 -10.82 -1.86 4.59
N VAL A 97 -11.97 -2.44 4.98
CA VAL A 97 -13.02 -1.76 5.76
C VAL A 97 -12.58 -1.26 7.13
N LEU A 98 -11.47 -1.78 7.67
CA LEU A 98 -10.87 -1.39 8.95
C LEU A 98 -9.61 -0.52 8.78
N GLY A 99 -9.27 -0.12 7.55
CA GLY A 99 -8.01 0.53 7.20
C GLY A 99 -7.19 -0.30 6.21
N ASP A 100 -6.22 0.33 5.57
CA ASP A 100 -5.40 -0.34 4.56
C ASP A 100 -4.38 -1.30 5.22
N GLN A 101 -4.19 -2.48 4.64
CA GLN A 101 -3.33 -3.54 5.19
C GLN A 101 -2.85 -4.50 4.08
N PHE A 102 -1.82 -5.29 4.35
CA PHE A 102 -1.42 -6.38 3.45
C PHE A 102 -2.38 -7.57 3.51
N MET A 103 -2.85 -8.01 2.35
CA MET A 103 -3.77 -9.14 2.25
C MET A 103 -3.34 -10.14 1.18
N CYS A 104 -3.22 -11.42 1.55
CA CYS A 104 -3.05 -12.48 0.56
C CYS A 104 -4.32 -12.66 -0.28
N ALA A 105 -4.18 -13.27 -1.47
CA ALA A 105 -5.28 -13.46 -2.41
C ALA A 105 -6.51 -14.16 -1.79
N ASN A 106 -6.30 -15.15 -0.93
CA ASN A 106 -7.40 -15.86 -0.26
C ASN A 106 -8.16 -14.94 0.72
N CYS A 107 -7.45 -14.21 1.58
CA CYS A 107 -8.07 -13.28 2.53
C CYS A 107 -8.81 -12.15 1.80
N ALA A 108 -8.21 -11.58 0.75
CA ALA A 108 -8.85 -10.55 -0.06
C ALA A 108 -10.15 -11.05 -0.71
N THR A 109 -10.12 -12.27 -1.27
CA THR A 109 -11.29 -12.89 -1.90
C THR A 109 -12.41 -13.16 -0.87
N GLN A 110 -12.07 -13.73 0.29
CA GLN A 110 -13.07 -14.00 1.33
C GLN A 110 -13.71 -12.71 1.86
N ALA A 111 -12.92 -11.66 2.03
CA ALA A 111 -13.42 -10.38 2.52
C ALA A 111 -14.31 -9.71 1.47
N ARG A 112 -13.94 -9.73 0.18
CA ARG A 112 -14.81 -9.29 -0.92
C ARG A 112 -16.15 -10.00 -0.91
N ARG A 113 -16.14 -11.34 -0.82
CA ARG A 113 -17.38 -12.14 -0.79
C ARG A 113 -18.34 -11.73 0.33
N ARG A 114 -17.81 -11.52 1.53
CA ARG A 114 -18.61 -11.09 2.68
C ARG A 114 -19.25 -9.72 2.43
N VAL A 115 -18.46 -8.74 2.00
CA VAL A 115 -18.99 -7.39 1.74
C VAL A 115 -19.92 -7.34 0.53
N ALA A 116 -19.63 -8.09 -0.53
CA ALA A 116 -20.50 -8.20 -1.70
C ALA A 116 -21.89 -8.74 -1.31
N ALA A 117 -21.93 -9.79 -0.47
CA ALA A 117 -23.18 -10.32 0.07
C ALA A 117 -23.93 -9.29 0.94
N ASP A 118 -23.21 -8.52 1.75
CA ASP A 118 -23.82 -7.53 2.65
C ASP A 118 -24.28 -6.24 1.93
N ARG A 119 -23.66 -5.88 0.79
CA ARG A 119 -23.86 -4.59 0.10
C ARG A 119 -24.45 -4.68 -1.31
N LEU A 120 -24.86 -5.87 -1.75
CA LEU A 120 -25.43 -6.10 -3.10
C LEU A 120 -24.51 -5.67 -4.26
N TRP A 121 -23.19 -5.69 -4.04
CA TRP A 121 -22.22 -5.52 -5.13
C TRP A 121 -21.90 -6.85 -5.78
N SER A 122 -21.51 -6.80 -7.07
CA SER A 122 -20.83 -7.96 -7.65
C SER A 122 -19.47 -8.16 -6.97
N GLU A 123 -19.02 -9.41 -6.82
CA GLU A 123 -17.76 -9.74 -6.14
C GLU A 123 -16.55 -9.02 -6.76
N ASP A 124 -16.61 -8.79 -8.08
CA ASP A 124 -15.54 -8.18 -8.88
C ASP A 124 -15.53 -6.65 -8.82
N GLU A 125 -16.64 -6.02 -8.46
CA GLU A 125 -16.77 -4.55 -8.41
C GLU A 125 -16.50 -3.95 -7.04
N CYS A 126 -16.27 -4.75 -5.99
CA CYS A 126 -16.10 -4.25 -4.63
C CYS A 126 -14.77 -3.49 -4.46
N PRO A 127 -14.77 -2.14 -4.39
CA PRO A 127 -13.54 -1.35 -4.39
C PRO A 127 -12.80 -1.38 -3.05
N TRP A 128 -13.43 -1.95 -2.01
CA TRP A 128 -12.92 -1.97 -0.65
C TRP A 128 -11.76 -2.91 -0.43
N TYR A 129 -11.39 -3.72 -1.43
CA TYR A 129 -10.34 -4.74 -1.34
C TYR A 129 -9.47 -4.77 -2.59
N TRP A 130 -9.32 -3.61 -3.24
CA TRP A 130 -8.38 -3.44 -4.33
C TRP A 130 -7.00 -3.09 -3.79
N PRO A 131 -5.93 -3.56 -4.46
CA PRO A 131 -4.60 -3.04 -4.22
C PRO A 131 -4.63 -1.51 -4.29
N VAL A 132 -3.96 -0.88 -3.33
CA VAL A 132 -3.94 0.58 -3.21
C VAL A 132 -3.31 1.22 -4.46
N LEU A 133 -2.31 0.55 -5.04
CA LEU A 133 -1.71 0.97 -6.31
C LEU A 133 -2.75 1.03 -7.44
N ASP A 134 -3.46 -0.07 -7.68
CA ASP A 134 -4.47 -0.16 -8.75
C ASP A 134 -5.54 0.92 -8.59
N ARG A 135 -5.97 1.17 -7.35
CA ARG A 135 -6.93 2.24 -7.04
C ARG A 135 -6.34 3.63 -7.33
N ALA A 136 -5.09 3.89 -6.94
CA ALA A 136 -4.45 5.18 -7.14
C ALA A 136 -4.23 5.51 -8.63
N LEU A 137 -3.94 4.48 -9.42
CA LEU A 137 -3.65 4.60 -10.86
C LEU A 137 -4.90 4.56 -11.75
N LYS A 138 -6.08 4.31 -11.17
CA LYS A 138 -7.35 4.37 -11.89
C LYS A 138 -7.74 5.84 -12.19
N ASP A 139 -8.23 6.07 -13.41
CA ASP A 139 -8.57 7.38 -14.00
C ASP A 139 -9.43 8.29 -13.11
#